data_AF-A0A2K3N9N4-F1
#
_entry.id   AF-A0A2K3N9N4-F1
#
_cell.length_a   1.000
_cell.length_b   1.000
_cell.length_c   1.000
_cell.angle_alpha   90.00
_cell.angle_beta   90.00
_cell.angle_gamma   90.00
#
_symmetry.space_group_name_H-M   'P 1'
#
loop_
_entity.id
_entity.type
_entity.pdbx_description
1 polymer ?
#
loop_
_entity_poly.entity_id
_entity_poly.type
_entity_poly.pdbx_seq_one_letter_code
_entity_poly.pdbx_strand_id
1 'polypeptide(L)'
;MSLSNIFIVILICCSSLIHNVVCTDYGTALTKSLLFFEAQRSGRLPSNQRADWRGDSALKDGQDVGVDLVGGYYDAGDNLKLGFPMAFTITMLSWSTIEFKNKLEEKNELENALSAIKWGTDYLMKAHQQPNTLYGEIGDPDSDHQCWERPEDMDTPRTSYKIDEQHPGSDLAAETAAALAAASIAFRSVDKNYASSMLLHAIQLFDFANNYQGIYHNSITPAAKTYSSSGYKQHMASSCLSRLKKYLDYLGGAGDTGGARTMFNWDDKYVGAQILVAK
;
A
#
# COMPACT_ATOMS: atom_id res chain seq x y z
N MET A 1 -45.56 -42.99 -23.47
CA MET A 1 -44.99 -42.62 -22.15
C MET A 1 -46.06 -41.92 -21.36
N SER A 2 -46.24 -42.24 -20.06
CA SER A 2 -47.18 -41.50 -19.21
C SER A 2 -46.63 -40.08 -18.94
N LEU A 3 -47.51 -39.12 -18.67
CA LEU A 3 -47.13 -37.74 -18.28
C LEU A 3 -46.17 -37.72 -17.07
N SER A 4 -46.27 -38.71 -16.18
CA SER A 4 -45.37 -38.87 -15.03
C SER A 4 -43.93 -39.20 -15.46
N ASN A 5 -43.74 -40.02 -16.49
CA ASN A 5 -42.42 -40.35 -17.02
C ASN A 5 -41.77 -39.16 -17.73
N ILE A 6 -42.55 -38.27 -18.34
CA ILE A 6 -42.04 -37.04 -18.96
C ILE A 6 -41.59 -36.05 -17.87
N PHE A 7 -42.35 -35.92 -16.78
CA PHE A 7 -42.01 -35.04 -15.66
C PHE A 7 -40.71 -35.47 -14.96
N ILE A 8 -40.52 -36.77 -14.74
CA ILE A 8 -39.30 -37.32 -14.11
C ILE A 8 -38.07 -37.09 -15.00
N VAL A 9 -38.21 -37.28 -16.32
CA VAL A 9 -37.11 -37.01 -17.27
C VAL A 9 -36.77 -35.52 -17.31
N ILE A 10 -37.75 -34.61 -17.26
CA ILE A 10 -37.50 -33.16 -17.19
C ILE A 10 -36.81 -32.77 -15.87
N LEU A 11 -37.21 -33.35 -14.72
CA LEU A 11 -36.59 -33.08 -13.42
C LEU A 11 -35.13 -33.57 -13.35
N ILE A 12 -34.85 -34.74 -13.94
CA ILE A 12 -33.50 -35.30 -14.04
C ILE A 12 -32.64 -34.47 -15.01
N CYS A 13 -33.19 -34.05 -16.15
CA CYS A 13 -32.50 -33.15 -17.08
C CYS A 13 -32.23 -31.77 -16.45
N CYS A 14 -33.17 -31.18 -15.71
CA CYS A 14 -32.99 -29.91 -15.01
C CYS A 14 -31.98 -29.99 -13.86
N SER A 15 -31.90 -31.11 -13.14
CA SER A 15 -30.89 -31.31 -12.08
C SER A 15 -29.48 -31.55 -12.66
N SER A 16 -29.36 -32.20 -13.83
CA SER A 16 -28.09 -32.34 -14.53
C SER A 16 -27.58 -31.07 -15.22
N LEU A 17 -28.43 -30.04 -15.39
CA LEU A 17 -28.07 -28.73 -15.96
C LEU A 17 -27.56 -27.72 -14.90
N ILE A 18 -27.54 -28.08 -13.60
CA ILE A 18 -27.06 -27.20 -12.51
C ILE A 18 -25.60 -27.53 -12.13
N HIS A 19 -24.94 -28.47 -12.82
CA HIS A 19 -23.54 -28.77 -12.56
C HIS A 19 -22.60 -27.83 -13.33
N ASN A 20 -21.88 -27.02 -12.53
CA ASN A 20 -20.77 -26.12 -12.88
C ASN A 20 -21.12 -24.65 -13.12
N VAL A 21 -21.93 -24.04 -12.26
CA VAL A 21 -21.58 -22.66 -11.88
C VAL A 21 -20.35 -22.76 -11.00
N VAL A 22 -19.16 -22.60 -11.58
CA VAL A 22 -17.95 -22.34 -10.80
C VAL A 22 -18.18 -20.99 -10.14
N CYS A 23 -18.72 -20.99 -8.92
CA CYS A 23 -18.71 -19.81 -8.09
C CYS A 23 -17.25 -19.62 -7.69
N THR A 24 -16.60 -18.61 -8.26
CA THR A 24 -15.25 -18.22 -7.84
C THR A 24 -15.28 -17.96 -6.34
N ASP A 25 -14.51 -18.71 -5.57
CA ASP A 25 -14.41 -18.51 -4.12
C ASP A 25 -13.54 -17.29 -3.83
N TYR A 26 -14.17 -16.12 -3.90
CA TYR A 26 -13.55 -14.84 -3.57
C TYR A 26 -13.09 -14.76 -2.10
N GLY A 27 -13.66 -15.59 -1.21
CA GLY A 27 -13.20 -15.69 0.18
C GLY A 27 -11.81 -16.29 0.26
N THR A 28 -11.61 -17.47 -0.34
CA THR A 28 -10.28 -18.09 -0.42
C THR A 28 -9.27 -17.21 -1.16
N ALA A 29 -9.69 -16.53 -2.23
CA ALA A 29 -8.82 -15.59 -2.94
C ALA A 29 -8.37 -14.43 -2.05
N LEU A 30 -9.29 -13.86 -1.25
CA LEU A 30 -8.98 -12.79 -0.29
C LEU A 30 -8.02 -13.25 0.81
N THR A 31 -8.27 -14.42 1.43
CA THR A 31 -7.38 -15.00 2.44
C THR A 31 -5.96 -15.18 1.90
N LYS A 32 -5.83 -15.71 0.67
CA LYS A 32 -4.53 -15.90 0.02
C LYS A 32 -3.86 -14.58 -0.36
N SER A 33 -4.63 -13.57 -0.74
CA SER A 33 -4.11 -12.21 -1.00
C SER A 33 -3.50 -11.59 0.27
N LEU A 34 -4.14 -11.75 1.42
CA LEU A 34 -3.60 -11.28 2.70
C LEU A 34 -2.38 -12.10 3.15
N LEU A 35 -2.37 -13.41 2.89
CA LEU A 35 -1.19 -14.25 3.12
C LEU A 35 0.00 -13.84 2.22
N PHE A 36 -0.25 -13.36 1.00
CA PHE A 36 0.79 -12.80 0.15
C PHE A 36 1.46 -11.58 0.78
N PHE A 37 0.70 -10.67 1.41
CA PHE A 37 1.33 -9.56 2.16
C PHE A 37 2.20 -10.08 3.31
N GLU A 38 1.77 -11.08 4.07
CA GLU A 38 2.62 -11.69 5.10
C GLU A 38 3.91 -12.26 4.53
N ALA A 39 3.83 -12.88 3.35
CA ALA A 39 4.96 -13.40 2.62
C ALA A 39 5.93 -12.32 2.08
N GLN A 40 5.53 -11.05 2.03
CA GLN A 40 6.37 -9.92 1.63
C GLN A 40 6.98 -9.16 2.82
N ARG A 41 6.67 -9.52 4.06
CA ARG A 41 7.18 -8.81 5.25
C ARG A 41 8.70 -8.85 5.32
N SER A 42 9.33 -7.69 5.48
CA SER A 42 10.74 -7.52 5.82
C SER A 42 10.89 -7.24 7.32
N GLY A 43 12.04 -7.52 7.91
CA GLY A 43 12.32 -7.27 9.32
C GLY A 43 12.08 -8.47 10.23
N ARG A 44 11.83 -8.20 11.52
CA ARG A 44 11.54 -9.24 12.51
C ARG A 44 10.08 -9.67 12.42
N LEU A 45 9.83 -10.92 12.05
CA LEU A 45 8.48 -11.46 11.87
C LEU A 45 7.78 -11.70 13.22
N PRO A 46 6.45 -11.53 13.28
CA PRO A 46 5.71 -11.77 14.50
C PRO A 46 5.56 -13.28 14.76
N SER A 47 5.43 -13.68 16.02
CA SER A 47 5.32 -15.11 16.39
C SER A 47 4.06 -15.81 15.84
N ASN A 48 3.06 -15.05 15.42
CA ASN A 48 1.82 -15.55 14.82
C ASN A 48 1.78 -15.40 13.27
N GLN A 49 2.94 -15.20 12.63
CA GLN A 49 3.08 -15.20 11.16
C GLN A 49 2.53 -16.51 10.56
N ARG A 50 1.71 -16.43 9.51
CA ARG A 50 1.13 -17.61 8.83
C ARG A 50 2.00 -18.15 7.70
N ALA A 51 2.76 -17.27 7.04
CA ALA A 51 3.77 -17.67 6.05
C ALA A 51 5.04 -18.20 6.76
N ASP A 52 4.98 -19.44 7.22
CA ASP A 52 6.00 -20.12 8.05
C ASP A 52 7.32 -20.44 7.34
N TRP A 53 7.34 -20.33 6.02
CA TRP A 53 8.53 -20.49 5.19
C TRP A 53 9.37 -19.20 5.07
N ARG A 54 8.90 -18.07 5.64
CA ARG A 54 9.65 -16.82 5.77
C ARG A 54 10.30 -16.71 7.15
N GLY A 55 11.49 -16.11 7.22
CA GLY A 55 12.20 -15.83 8.46
C GLY A 55 12.50 -14.34 8.65
N ASP A 56 13.14 -14.02 9.79
CA ASP A 56 13.62 -12.67 10.08
C ASP A 56 14.70 -12.27 9.07
N SER A 57 14.54 -11.09 8.46
CA SER A 57 15.45 -10.57 7.43
C SER A 57 15.67 -9.05 7.59
N ALA A 58 16.65 -8.49 6.88
CA ALA A 58 16.87 -7.03 6.82
C ALA A 58 17.02 -6.33 8.19
N LEU A 59 17.53 -7.04 9.21
CA LEU A 59 17.58 -6.55 10.60
C LEU A 59 18.58 -5.41 10.84
N LYS A 60 19.28 -4.97 9.79
CA LYS A 60 20.26 -3.88 9.82
C LYS A 60 19.84 -2.66 9.01
N ASP A 61 18.63 -2.66 8.45
CA ASP A 61 18.12 -1.53 7.65
C ASP A 61 18.18 -0.22 8.43
N GLY A 62 18.80 0.79 7.82
CA GLY A 62 18.97 2.13 8.40
C GLY A 62 20.19 2.31 9.33
N GLN A 63 21.00 1.28 9.56
CA GLN A 63 22.25 1.42 10.33
C GLN A 63 23.23 2.41 9.72
N ASP A 64 23.27 2.51 8.39
CA ASP A 64 24.11 3.44 7.63
C ASP A 64 23.80 4.92 7.91
N VAL A 65 22.56 5.21 8.32
CA VAL A 65 22.06 6.56 8.62
C VAL A 65 21.67 6.75 10.09
N GLY A 66 21.89 5.74 10.94
CA GLY A 66 21.59 5.80 12.37
C GLY A 66 20.08 5.83 12.71
N VAL A 67 19.24 5.26 11.85
CA VAL A 67 17.77 5.20 12.01
C VAL A 67 17.32 3.73 12.01
N ASP A 68 16.36 3.36 12.86
CA ASP A 68 15.72 2.05 12.74
C ASP A 68 14.75 2.06 11.55
N LEU A 69 15.18 1.47 10.43
CA LEU A 69 14.35 1.28 9.24
C LEU A 69 13.98 -0.19 9.06
N VAL A 70 14.08 -1.04 10.09
CA VAL A 70 13.66 -2.45 10.04
C VAL A 70 12.13 -2.56 9.99
N GLY A 71 11.62 -3.45 9.14
CA GLY A 71 10.19 -3.65 8.90
C GLY A 71 9.77 -3.36 7.46
N GLY A 72 8.47 -3.19 7.23
CA GLY A 72 7.92 -2.84 5.92
C GLY A 72 7.80 -4.05 4.99
N TYR A 73 7.54 -3.79 3.71
CA TYR A 73 7.35 -4.82 2.69
C TYR A 73 8.48 -4.79 1.67
N TYR A 74 8.92 -5.97 1.24
CA TYR A 74 9.65 -6.09 -0.03
C TYR A 74 8.70 -5.82 -1.20
N ASP A 75 9.20 -5.13 -2.23
CA ASP A 75 8.36 -4.61 -3.32
C ASP A 75 7.74 -5.73 -4.17
N ALA A 76 8.56 -6.64 -4.68
CA ALA A 76 8.13 -7.68 -5.62
C ALA A 76 8.80 -9.02 -5.32
N GLY A 77 9.55 -9.57 -6.27
CA GLY A 77 10.37 -10.77 -6.09
C GLY A 77 11.81 -10.45 -5.64
N ASP A 78 12.09 -9.19 -5.39
CA ASP A 78 13.37 -8.62 -4.98
C ASP A 78 13.38 -8.33 -3.46
N ASN A 79 14.54 -7.92 -2.92
CA ASN A 79 14.68 -7.58 -1.50
C ASN A 79 14.77 -6.06 -1.26
N LEU A 80 14.34 -5.27 -2.24
CA LEU A 80 14.23 -3.82 -2.12
C LEU A 80 13.00 -3.40 -1.31
N LYS A 81 13.11 -2.28 -0.61
CA LYS A 81 11.94 -1.60 0.00
C LYS A 81 11.71 -0.29 -0.70
N LEU A 82 10.74 -0.29 -1.62
CA LEU A 82 10.42 0.85 -2.45
C LEU A 82 9.21 1.60 -1.87
N GLY A 83 9.47 2.74 -1.25
CA GLY A 83 8.51 3.48 -0.45
C GLY A 83 7.32 4.01 -1.26
N PHE A 84 7.53 4.35 -2.52
CA PHE A 84 6.49 4.92 -3.37
C PHE A 84 5.37 3.90 -3.71
N PRO A 85 5.66 2.73 -4.30
CA PRO A 85 4.64 1.68 -4.50
C PRO A 85 4.13 1.08 -3.19
N MET A 86 4.96 1.02 -2.14
CA MET A 86 4.52 0.57 -0.81
C MET A 86 3.46 1.52 -0.24
N ALA A 87 3.69 2.83 -0.27
CA ALA A 87 2.72 3.82 0.19
C ALA A 87 1.39 3.67 -0.56
N PHE A 88 1.43 3.58 -1.89
CA PHE A 88 0.23 3.33 -2.70
C PHE A 88 -0.52 2.05 -2.29
N THR A 89 0.22 0.97 -2.04
CA THR A 89 -0.34 -0.31 -1.59
C THR A 89 -1.08 -0.15 -0.25
N ILE A 90 -0.48 0.57 0.71
CA ILE A 90 -1.11 0.84 2.01
C ILE A 90 -2.32 1.76 1.88
N THR A 91 -2.26 2.76 1.00
CA THR A 91 -3.40 3.59 0.62
C THR A 91 -4.57 2.72 0.15
N MET A 92 -4.32 1.78 -0.77
CA MET A 92 -5.35 0.91 -1.34
C MET A 92 -5.90 -0.14 -0.38
N LEU A 93 -5.04 -0.76 0.42
CA LEU A 93 -5.47 -1.69 1.48
C LEU A 93 -6.35 -0.98 2.50
N SER A 94 -5.98 0.25 2.90
CA SER A 94 -6.75 1.06 3.83
C SER A 94 -8.09 1.47 3.25
N TRP A 95 -8.11 1.98 2.00
CA TRP A 95 -9.34 2.37 1.33
C TRP A 95 -10.30 1.17 1.19
N SER A 96 -9.80 0.03 0.72
CA SER A 96 -10.60 -1.20 0.60
C SER A 96 -11.16 -1.65 1.95
N THR A 97 -10.34 -1.60 3.01
CA THR A 97 -10.76 -1.98 4.37
C THR A 97 -11.86 -1.04 4.91
N ILE A 98 -11.80 0.25 4.59
CA ILE A 98 -12.85 1.22 4.97
C ILE A 98 -14.16 0.93 4.25
N GLU A 99 -14.11 0.76 2.92
CA GLU A 99 -15.31 0.57 2.09
C GLU A 99 -15.99 -0.79 2.35
N PHE A 100 -15.20 -1.84 2.52
CA PHE A 100 -15.67 -3.21 2.57
C PHE A 100 -15.55 -3.84 3.97
N LYS A 101 -15.47 -3.03 5.02
CA LYS A 101 -15.32 -3.48 6.42
C LYS A 101 -16.27 -4.64 6.77
N ASN A 102 -17.57 -4.46 6.54
CA ASN A 102 -18.57 -5.49 6.88
C ASN A 102 -18.33 -6.81 6.12
N LYS A 103 -17.80 -6.75 4.89
CA LYS A 103 -17.48 -7.95 4.09
C LYS A 103 -16.23 -8.67 4.59
N LEU A 104 -15.24 -7.91 5.06
CA LEU A 104 -14.08 -8.45 5.74
C LEU A 104 -14.46 -9.13 7.06
N GLU A 105 -15.37 -8.53 7.83
CA GLU A 105 -15.92 -9.12 9.07
C GLU A 105 -16.71 -10.41 8.80
N GLU A 106 -17.62 -10.40 7.81
CA GLU A 106 -18.37 -11.59 7.37
C GLU A 106 -17.45 -12.77 6.97
N LYS A 107 -16.20 -12.49 6.58
CA LYS A 107 -15.20 -13.48 6.17
C LYS A 107 -14.10 -13.72 7.20
N ASN A 108 -14.15 -13.09 8.38
CA ASN A 108 -13.11 -13.15 9.41
C ASN A 108 -11.72 -12.71 8.91
N GLU A 109 -11.66 -11.78 7.95
CA GLU A 109 -10.42 -11.27 7.37
C GLU A 109 -10.10 -9.82 7.79
N LEU A 110 -10.97 -9.16 8.56
CA LEU A 110 -10.75 -7.78 8.99
C LEU A 110 -9.44 -7.62 9.79
N GLU A 111 -9.16 -8.53 10.72
CA GLU A 111 -7.93 -8.48 11.53
C GLU A 111 -6.68 -8.69 10.69
N ASN A 112 -6.72 -9.59 9.70
CA ASN A 112 -5.60 -9.82 8.79
C ASN A 112 -5.38 -8.61 7.87
N ALA A 113 -6.44 -7.97 7.38
CA ALA A 113 -6.35 -6.75 6.60
C ALA A 113 -5.76 -5.59 7.42
N LEU A 114 -6.22 -5.40 8.66
CA LEU A 114 -5.64 -4.42 9.58
C LEU A 114 -4.18 -4.75 9.91
N SER A 115 -3.84 -6.01 10.12
CA SER A 115 -2.44 -6.45 10.33
C SER A 115 -1.56 -6.13 9.13
N ALA A 116 -2.06 -6.32 7.91
CA ALA A 116 -1.35 -5.98 6.68
C ALA A 116 -1.12 -4.46 6.55
N ILE A 117 -2.14 -3.64 6.85
CA ILE A 117 -2.00 -2.18 6.86
C ILE A 117 -0.98 -1.75 7.93
N LYS A 118 -1.11 -2.26 9.16
CA LYS A 118 -0.27 -1.89 10.29
C LYS A 118 1.20 -2.12 10.02
N TRP A 119 1.55 -3.24 9.39
CA TRP A 119 2.93 -3.57 9.05
C TRP A 119 3.60 -2.52 8.17
N GLY A 120 2.86 -2.01 7.17
CA GLY A 120 3.34 -0.94 6.30
C GLY A 120 3.36 0.41 7.02
N THR A 121 2.32 0.76 7.77
CA THR A 121 2.26 2.06 8.46
C THR A 121 3.29 2.19 9.58
N ASP A 122 3.59 1.11 10.30
CA ASP A 122 4.69 1.09 11.27
C ASP A 122 6.02 1.46 10.60
N TYR A 123 6.30 0.90 9.42
CA TYR A 123 7.50 1.23 8.65
C TYR A 123 7.47 2.66 8.09
N LEU A 124 6.36 3.11 7.49
CA LEU A 124 6.25 4.46 6.95
C LEU A 124 6.43 5.54 8.03
N MET A 125 5.96 5.31 9.25
CA MET A 125 6.20 6.21 10.38
C MET A 125 7.66 6.16 10.86
N LYS A 126 8.32 5.00 10.86
CA LYS A 126 9.78 4.91 11.11
C LYS A 126 10.59 5.62 10.02
N ALA A 127 10.16 5.57 8.76
CA ALA A 127 10.81 6.26 7.65
C ALA A 127 10.64 7.78 7.73
N HIS A 128 9.65 8.28 8.47
CA HIS A 128 9.38 9.70 8.66
C HIS A 128 9.86 10.17 10.06
N GLN A 129 11.16 10.40 10.19
CA GLN A 129 11.81 10.78 11.46
C GLN A 129 11.67 12.27 11.82
N GLN A 130 11.56 13.14 10.81
CA GLN A 130 11.45 14.60 10.97
C GLN A 130 10.47 15.16 9.96
N PRO A 131 9.78 16.28 10.23
CA PRO A 131 8.67 16.77 9.40
C PRO A 131 8.97 16.87 7.90
N ASN A 132 10.20 17.22 7.52
CA ASN A 132 10.64 17.40 6.14
C ASN A 132 11.73 16.40 5.73
N THR A 133 11.68 15.17 6.25
CA THR A 133 12.59 14.08 5.86
C THR A 133 11.85 12.75 5.81
N LEU A 134 11.93 12.06 4.67
CA LEU A 134 11.32 10.76 4.47
C LEU A 134 12.29 9.81 3.76
N TYR A 135 12.56 8.67 4.39
CA TYR A 135 13.30 7.57 3.74
C TYR A 135 12.39 6.86 2.74
N GLY A 136 12.80 6.83 1.49
CA GLY A 136 11.98 6.39 0.36
C GLY A 136 12.42 5.06 -0.25
N GLU A 137 13.66 4.64 -0.02
CA GLU A 137 14.21 3.43 -0.63
C GLU A 137 15.30 2.82 0.24
N ILE A 138 15.26 1.49 0.41
CA ILE A 138 16.31 0.71 1.07
C ILE A 138 16.79 -0.39 0.14
N GLY A 139 18.10 -0.41 -0.10
CA GLY A 139 18.74 -1.30 -1.07
C GLY A 139 19.05 -0.60 -2.39
N ASP A 140 20.09 -1.06 -3.07
CA ASP A 140 20.43 -0.61 -4.42
C ASP A 140 19.90 -1.61 -5.46
N PRO A 141 19.07 -1.17 -6.42
CA PRO A 141 18.45 -2.08 -7.39
C PRO A 141 19.44 -2.90 -8.23
N ASP A 142 20.56 -2.32 -8.64
CA ASP A 142 21.51 -3.04 -9.50
C ASP A 142 22.13 -4.22 -8.74
N SER A 143 22.52 -4.01 -7.48
CA SER A 143 23.12 -5.06 -6.64
C SER A 143 22.10 -6.10 -6.18
N ASP A 144 20.88 -5.68 -5.83
CA ASP A 144 19.82 -6.57 -5.37
C ASP A 144 19.36 -7.50 -6.49
N HIS A 145 19.11 -6.95 -7.68
CA HIS A 145 18.60 -7.72 -8.82
C HIS A 145 19.64 -8.61 -9.50
N GLN A 146 20.93 -8.43 -9.17
CA GLN A 146 22.00 -9.34 -9.60
C GLN A 146 22.09 -10.59 -8.71
N CYS A 147 21.44 -10.60 -7.55
CA CYS A 147 21.45 -11.72 -6.62
C CYS A 147 20.11 -12.47 -6.63
N TRP A 148 20.17 -13.80 -6.56
CA TRP A 148 18.99 -14.64 -6.35
C TRP A 148 19.16 -15.41 -5.05
N GLU A 149 18.60 -14.87 -3.98
CA GLU A 149 18.81 -15.38 -2.64
C GLU A 149 17.58 -15.22 -1.76
N ARG A 150 17.59 -15.93 -0.63
CA ARG A 150 16.59 -15.75 0.40
C ARG A 150 16.84 -14.42 1.11
N PRO A 151 15.80 -13.64 1.46
CA PRO A 151 16.00 -12.37 2.19
C PRO A 151 16.74 -12.55 3.52
N GLU A 152 16.63 -13.72 4.15
CA GLU A 152 17.29 -14.05 5.42
C GLU A 152 18.82 -14.20 5.27
N ASP A 153 19.30 -14.52 4.06
CA ASP A 153 20.73 -14.73 3.76
C ASP A 153 21.39 -13.52 3.08
N MET A 154 20.64 -12.44 2.85
CA MET A 154 21.10 -11.39 1.94
C MET A 154 22.39 -10.70 2.40
N ASP A 155 23.30 -10.51 1.45
CA ASP A 155 24.59 -9.87 1.66
C ASP A 155 24.83 -8.63 0.78
N THR A 156 23.83 -8.26 -0.03
CA THR A 156 23.85 -7.05 -0.87
C THR A 156 23.81 -5.76 -0.05
N PRO A 157 24.39 -4.66 -0.55
CA PRO A 157 24.29 -3.35 0.12
C PRO A 157 22.85 -2.87 0.31
N ARG A 158 22.52 -2.51 1.55
CA ARG A 158 21.18 -2.01 1.94
C ARG A 158 21.16 -0.51 2.24
N THR A 159 21.70 0.28 1.31
CA THR A 159 21.80 1.74 1.43
C THR A 159 20.43 2.38 1.67
N SER A 160 20.36 3.35 2.58
CA SER A 160 19.14 4.08 2.91
C SER A 160 19.08 5.42 2.15
N TYR A 161 18.11 5.56 1.24
CA TYR A 161 17.90 6.78 0.48
C TYR A 161 16.69 7.56 0.99
N LYS A 162 16.78 8.89 0.93
CA LYS A 162 15.75 9.80 1.47
C LYS A 162 15.49 10.98 0.55
N ILE A 163 14.36 11.61 0.79
CA ILE A 163 14.04 12.96 0.33
C ILE A 163 14.04 13.93 1.52
N ASP A 164 14.44 15.17 1.26
CA ASP A 164 14.48 16.27 2.23
C ASP A 164 14.23 17.62 1.54
N GLU A 165 14.38 18.72 2.27
CA GLU A 165 14.15 20.07 1.73
C GLU A 165 15.07 20.44 0.56
N GLN A 166 16.29 19.89 0.52
CA GLN A 166 17.27 20.15 -0.54
C GLN A 166 17.10 19.17 -1.71
N HIS A 167 16.57 17.98 -1.44
CA HIS A 167 16.30 16.93 -2.42
C HIS A 167 14.83 16.49 -2.30
N PRO A 168 13.87 17.31 -2.79
CA PRO A 168 12.44 17.07 -2.57
C PRO A 168 11.88 15.89 -3.35
N GLY A 169 10.71 15.41 -2.94
CA GLY A 169 9.94 14.36 -3.61
C GLY A 169 8.47 14.41 -3.21
N SER A 170 7.74 15.34 -3.81
CA SER A 170 6.33 15.61 -3.49
C SER A 170 5.42 14.43 -3.79
N ASP A 171 5.68 13.69 -4.85
CA ASP A 171 4.98 12.45 -5.20
C ASP A 171 5.09 11.40 -4.08
N LEU A 172 6.31 11.04 -3.68
CA LEU A 172 6.55 10.07 -2.60
C LEU A 172 5.97 10.56 -1.26
N ALA A 173 6.23 11.82 -0.88
CA ALA A 173 5.75 12.37 0.38
C ALA A 173 4.21 12.46 0.41
N ALA A 174 3.57 12.88 -0.68
CA ALA A 174 2.10 12.97 -0.75
C ALA A 174 1.43 11.60 -0.77
N GLU A 175 2.00 10.60 -1.45
CA GLU A 175 1.46 9.24 -1.41
C GLU A 175 1.60 8.62 -0.03
N THR A 176 2.72 8.86 0.67
CA THR A 176 2.90 8.42 2.06
C THR A 176 1.93 9.12 3.00
N ALA A 177 1.68 10.42 2.78
CA ALA A 177 0.64 11.15 3.50
C ALA A 177 -0.76 10.55 3.25
N ALA A 178 -1.08 10.18 2.00
CA ALA A 178 -2.33 9.51 1.64
C ALA A 178 -2.49 8.17 2.38
N ALA A 179 -1.44 7.36 2.39
CA ALA A 179 -1.40 6.04 3.02
C ALA A 179 -1.69 6.13 4.52
N LEU A 180 -0.94 6.96 5.23
CA LEU A 180 -1.08 7.14 6.68
C LEU A 180 -2.43 7.77 7.05
N ALA A 181 -2.92 8.71 6.25
CA ALA A 181 -4.19 9.34 6.53
C ALA A 181 -5.38 8.39 6.26
N ALA A 182 -5.35 7.59 5.20
CA ALA A 182 -6.34 6.54 4.95
C ALA A 182 -6.31 5.48 6.06
N ALA A 183 -5.12 5.02 6.45
CA ALA A 183 -4.96 4.08 7.56
C ALA A 183 -5.48 4.65 8.89
N SER A 184 -5.29 5.94 9.16
CA SER A 184 -5.85 6.59 10.36
C SER A 184 -7.38 6.44 10.46
N ILE A 185 -8.09 6.44 9.34
CA ILE A 185 -9.55 6.21 9.32
C ILE A 185 -9.86 4.75 9.63
N ALA A 186 -9.17 3.81 8.98
CA ALA A 186 -9.36 2.38 9.20
C ALA A 186 -9.14 1.98 10.67
N PHE A 187 -8.15 2.59 11.33
CA PHE A 187 -7.80 2.32 12.72
C PHE A 187 -8.56 3.15 13.74
N ARG A 188 -9.32 4.18 13.35
CA ARG A 188 -9.95 5.13 14.28
C ARG A 188 -10.82 4.48 15.36
N SER A 189 -11.50 3.38 15.01
CA SER A 189 -12.35 2.62 15.95
C SER A 189 -11.60 1.50 16.70
N VAL A 190 -10.40 1.14 16.26
CA VAL A 190 -9.60 0.02 16.76
C VAL A 190 -8.54 0.52 17.74
N ASP A 191 -7.78 1.54 17.34
CA ASP A 191 -6.76 2.19 18.16
C ASP A 191 -6.72 3.70 17.83
N LYS A 192 -7.32 4.50 18.71
CA LYS A 192 -7.41 5.95 18.55
C LYS A 192 -6.05 6.64 18.62
N ASN A 193 -5.14 6.16 19.47
CA ASN A 193 -3.84 6.80 19.66
C ASN A 193 -2.96 6.55 18.45
N TYR A 194 -2.95 5.31 17.95
CA TYR A 194 -2.25 4.95 16.72
C TYR A 194 -2.81 5.71 15.51
N ALA A 195 -4.13 5.80 15.39
CA ALA A 195 -4.77 6.61 14.35
C ALA A 195 -4.36 8.11 14.43
N SER A 196 -4.34 8.70 15.62
CA SER A 196 -3.89 10.08 15.80
C SER A 196 -2.41 10.28 15.46
N SER A 197 -1.55 9.32 15.77
CA SER A 197 -0.14 9.35 15.40
C SER A 197 0.06 9.31 13.89
N MET A 198 -0.59 8.36 13.18
CA MET A 198 -0.55 8.30 11.71
C MET A 198 -1.05 9.59 11.08
N LEU A 199 -2.12 10.16 11.61
CA LEU A 199 -2.67 11.43 11.13
C LEU A 199 -1.68 12.60 11.27
N LEU A 200 -0.92 12.67 12.37
CA LEU A 200 0.11 13.68 12.56
C LEU A 200 1.21 13.57 11.51
N HIS A 201 1.75 12.36 11.29
CA HIS A 201 2.76 12.12 10.26
C HIS A 201 2.22 12.46 8.86
N ALA A 202 0.97 12.12 8.57
CA ALA A 202 0.35 12.43 7.28
C ALA A 202 0.27 13.95 7.01
N ILE A 203 -0.15 14.74 8.00
CA ILE A 203 -0.26 16.19 7.86
C ILE A 203 1.12 16.82 7.59
N GLN A 204 2.13 16.38 8.33
CA GLN A 204 3.52 16.86 8.17
C GLN A 204 4.08 16.51 6.78
N LEU A 205 3.90 15.26 6.32
CA LEU A 205 4.37 14.84 5.00
C LEU A 205 3.65 15.55 3.86
N PHE A 206 2.35 15.83 4.01
CA PHE A 206 1.64 16.64 3.02
C PHE A 206 2.17 18.08 2.99
N ASP A 207 2.46 18.67 4.15
CA ASP A 207 3.06 20.01 4.21
C ASP A 207 4.45 20.02 3.57
N PHE A 208 5.28 19.02 3.85
CA PHE A 208 6.57 18.84 3.21
C PHE A 208 6.43 18.74 1.68
N ALA A 209 5.54 17.87 1.20
CA ALA A 209 5.28 17.68 -0.23
C ALA A 209 4.80 18.96 -0.93
N ASN A 210 3.95 19.75 -0.27
CA ASN A 210 3.40 20.98 -0.82
C ASN A 210 4.40 22.13 -0.86
N ASN A 211 5.22 22.26 0.19
CA ASN A 211 6.14 23.38 0.38
C ASN A 211 7.46 23.19 -0.38
N TYR A 212 7.91 21.95 -0.56
CA TYR A 212 9.16 21.60 -1.24
C TYR A 212 8.85 20.72 -2.44
N GLN A 213 8.64 21.37 -3.59
CA GLN A 213 8.15 20.68 -4.77
C GLN A 213 9.25 19.97 -5.55
N GLY A 214 9.03 18.69 -5.85
CA GLY A 214 9.97 17.88 -6.62
C GLY A 214 9.43 16.51 -6.98
N ILE A 215 10.10 15.84 -7.91
CA ILE A 215 9.84 14.46 -8.30
C ILE A 215 10.87 13.59 -7.58
N TYR A 216 10.44 12.60 -6.78
CA TYR A 216 11.33 11.94 -5.83
C TYR A 216 12.51 11.21 -6.49
N HIS A 217 12.33 10.64 -7.70
CA HIS A 217 13.39 9.88 -8.37
C HIS A 217 14.52 10.78 -8.90
N ASN A 218 14.35 12.10 -8.90
CA ASN A 218 15.47 13.03 -9.13
C ASN A 218 16.35 13.19 -7.89
N SER A 219 15.79 12.91 -6.70
CA SER A 219 16.46 12.98 -5.40
C SER A 219 17.00 11.62 -4.98
N ILE A 220 16.18 10.58 -5.11
CA ILE A 220 16.54 9.17 -4.96
C ILE A 220 16.79 8.60 -6.36
N THR A 221 17.98 8.85 -6.90
CA THR A 221 18.31 8.51 -8.29
C THR A 221 18.20 7.03 -8.66
N PRO A 222 18.44 6.04 -7.77
CA PRO A 222 18.23 4.63 -8.11
C PRO A 222 16.77 4.30 -8.44
N ALA A 223 15.81 5.00 -7.83
CA ALA A 223 14.38 4.82 -8.04
C ALA A 223 13.94 5.08 -9.49
N ALA A 224 14.72 5.84 -10.26
CA ALA A 224 14.42 6.11 -11.68
C ALA A 224 14.49 4.84 -12.56
N LYS A 225 15.20 3.79 -12.09
CA LYS A 225 15.30 2.50 -12.79
C LYS A 225 14.15 1.55 -12.47
N THR A 226 13.46 1.76 -11.36
CA THR A 226 12.43 0.87 -10.83
C THR A 226 11.06 1.52 -10.94
N TYR A 227 10.82 2.62 -10.22
CA TYR A 227 9.53 3.31 -10.12
C TYR A 227 9.64 4.81 -10.40
N SER A 228 9.91 5.18 -11.65
CA SER A 228 9.87 6.59 -12.08
C SER A 228 8.45 7.17 -11.99
N SER A 229 8.33 8.42 -11.58
CA SER A 229 7.05 9.13 -11.43
C SER A 229 6.75 10.00 -12.66
N SER A 230 5.50 10.00 -13.12
CA SER A 230 5.05 10.87 -14.23
C SER A 230 4.73 12.30 -13.79
N GLY A 231 4.77 12.59 -12.48
CA GLY A 231 4.51 13.90 -11.89
C GLY A 231 4.04 13.78 -10.45
N TYR A 232 3.92 14.91 -9.75
CA TYR A 232 3.51 14.91 -8.33
C TYR A 232 2.11 15.47 -8.06
N LYS A 233 1.53 16.22 -9.01
CA LYS A 233 0.25 16.91 -8.80
C LYS A 233 -0.89 15.93 -8.51
N GLN A 234 -0.89 14.77 -9.16
CA GLN A 234 -1.89 13.73 -8.96
C GLN A 234 -1.79 13.09 -7.55
N HIS A 235 -0.60 13.02 -6.97
CA HIS A 235 -0.40 12.48 -5.62
C HIS A 235 -0.79 13.48 -4.53
N MET A 236 -0.55 14.77 -4.77
CA MET A 236 -1.08 15.83 -3.92
C MET A 236 -2.62 15.77 -3.86
N ALA A 237 -3.27 15.49 -5.00
CA ALA A 237 -4.72 15.28 -5.08
C ALA A 237 -5.20 13.98 -4.40
N SER A 238 -4.45 12.87 -4.46
CA SER A 238 -4.84 11.59 -3.86
C SER A 238 -4.77 11.57 -2.33
N SER A 239 -3.88 12.37 -1.73
CA SER A 239 -3.77 12.55 -0.27
C SER A 239 -5.11 12.89 0.42
N CYS A 240 -6.05 13.45 -0.34
CA CYS A 240 -7.42 13.79 0.05
C CYS A 240 -8.30 12.60 0.47
N LEU A 241 -7.83 11.36 0.32
CA LEU A 241 -8.47 10.14 0.83
C LEU A 241 -8.90 10.21 2.30
N SER A 242 -8.21 11.03 3.10
CA SER A 242 -8.53 11.21 4.51
C SER A 242 -9.76 12.08 4.79
N ARG A 243 -10.31 12.75 3.77
CA ARG A 243 -11.38 13.75 3.90
C ARG A 243 -11.05 14.89 4.88
N LEU A 244 -9.77 15.10 5.17
CA LEU A 244 -9.35 16.24 5.99
C LEU A 244 -9.61 17.53 5.24
N LYS A 245 -10.15 18.52 5.96
CA LYS A 245 -10.47 19.84 5.40
C LYS A 245 -9.28 20.44 4.62
N LYS A 246 -8.06 20.31 5.15
CA LYS A 246 -6.83 20.82 4.52
C LYS A 246 -6.59 20.26 3.11
N TYR A 247 -6.89 18.98 2.90
CA TYR A 247 -6.72 18.34 1.60
C TYR A 247 -7.86 18.71 0.64
N LEU A 248 -9.08 18.83 1.16
CA LEU A 248 -10.22 19.34 0.39
C LEU A 248 -10.00 20.80 -0.05
N ASP A 249 -9.42 21.63 0.81
CA ASP A 249 -9.06 23.02 0.50
C ASP A 249 -7.99 23.06 -0.61
N TYR A 250 -7.01 22.14 -0.59
CA TYR A 250 -6.03 21.99 -1.68
C TYR A 250 -6.71 21.64 -3.01
N LEU A 251 -7.62 20.65 -3.03
CA LEU A 251 -8.37 20.29 -4.24
C LEU A 251 -9.24 21.42 -4.76
N GLY A 252 -9.92 22.15 -3.87
CA GLY A 252 -10.73 23.29 -4.25
C GLY A 252 -9.93 24.43 -4.88
N GLY A 253 -8.63 24.54 -4.54
CA GLY A 253 -7.69 25.48 -5.16
C GLY A 253 -6.92 24.90 -6.36
N ALA A 254 -6.81 23.58 -6.48
CA ALA A 254 -6.12 22.91 -7.56
C ALA A 254 -6.97 22.96 -8.83
N GLY A 255 -6.71 23.94 -9.70
CA GLY A 255 -7.41 24.10 -10.98
C GLY A 255 -7.14 22.99 -12.02
N ASP A 256 -6.37 21.97 -11.68
CA ASP A 256 -6.03 20.83 -12.55
C ASP A 256 -6.77 19.57 -12.09
N THR A 257 -7.76 19.17 -12.89
CA THR A 257 -8.56 17.95 -12.65
C THR A 257 -7.95 16.70 -13.28
N GLY A 258 -6.80 16.82 -13.94
CA GLY A 258 -6.14 15.76 -14.71
C GLY A 258 -6.82 15.42 -16.03
N GLY A 259 -8.04 15.90 -16.28
CA GLY A 259 -8.82 15.51 -17.45
C GLY A 259 -9.24 14.04 -17.45
N ALA A 260 -9.72 13.55 -18.60
CA ALA A 260 -10.14 12.16 -18.73
C ALA A 260 -8.93 11.22 -18.62
N ARG A 261 -9.08 10.16 -17.83
CA ARG A 261 -8.07 9.13 -17.58
C ARG A 261 -8.70 7.75 -17.64
N THR A 262 -7.94 6.77 -18.08
CA THR A 262 -8.40 5.38 -18.26
C THR A 262 -7.78 4.41 -17.28
N MET A 263 -6.82 4.87 -16.46
CA MET A 263 -6.03 4.01 -15.59
C MET A 263 -5.87 4.63 -14.21
N PHE A 264 -5.84 3.75 -13.21
CA PHE A 264 -5.52 4.06 -11.83
C PHE A 264 -4.47 3.03 -11.37
N ASN A 265 -3.30 3.50 -10.97
CA ASN A 265 -2.17 2.64 -10.58
C ASN A 265 -1.26 3.37 -9.57
N TRP A 266 -0.05 2.85 -9.31
CA TRP A 266 0.92 3.42 -8.36
C TRP A 266 1.52 4.77 -8.80
N ASP A 267 1.34 5.20 -10.05
CA ASP A 267 1.83 6.48 -10.60
C ASP A 267 0.69 7.46 -10.97
N ASP A 268 -0.39 7.00 -11.62
CA ASP A 268 -1.56 7.84 -11.96
C ASP A 268 -2.71 7.64 -10.97
N LYS A 269 -3.10 8.75 -10.33
CA LYS A 269 -4.11 8.80 -9.27
C LYS A 269 -5.40 9.52 -9.66
N TYR A 270 -5.46 10.14 -10.84
CA TYR A 270 -6.54 11.07 -11.15
C TYR A 270 -7.91 10.39 -11.15
N VAL A 271 -8.03 9.17 -11.69
CA VAL A 271 -9.30 8.42 -11.65
C VAL A 271 -9.76 8.18 -10.21
N GLY A 272 -8.85 7.80 -9.31
CA GLY A 272 -9.15 7.60 -7.89
C GLY A 272 -9.60 8.90 -7.23
N ALA A 273 -8.86 9.99 -7.42
CA ALA A 273 -9.20 11.31 -6.89
C ALA A 273 -10.56 11.81 -7.40
N GLN A 274 -10.85 11.63 -8.69
CA GLN A 274 -12.11 12.03 -9.32
C GLN A 274 -13.31 11.28 -8.72
N ILE A 275 -13.21 9.95 -8.55
CA ILE A 275 -14.27 9.14 -7.93
C ILE A 275 -14.49 9.55 -6.47
N LEU A 276 -13.42 9.85 -5.73
CA LEU A 276 -13.50 10.26 -4.34
C LEU A 276 -14.18 11.63 -4.17
N VAL A 277 -13.87 12.59 -5.03
CA VAL A 277 -14.51 13.92 -5.02
C VAL A 277 -15.98 13.83 -5.39
N ALA A 278 -16.35 12.89 -6.27
CA ALA A 278 -17.73 12.69 -6.68
C ALA A 278 -18.62 12.02 -5.60
N LYS A 279 -18.03 11.46 -4.54
CA LYS A 279 -18.71 10.67 -3.49
C LYS A 279 -18.99 11.46 -2.22
#